data_AF-A0A8W8IPJ4-F1
#
_entry.id   AF-A0A8W8IPJ4-F1
#
_cell.length_a   1.000
_cell.length_b   1.000
_cell.length_c   1.000
_cell.angle_alpha   90.00
_cell.angle_beta   90.00
_cell.angle_gamma   90.00
#
_symmetry.space_group_name_H-M   'P 1'
#
loop_
_entity.id
_entity.type
_entity.pdbx_description
1 polymer ?
#
loop_
_entity_poly.entity_id
_entity_poly.type
_entity_poly.pdbx_seq_one_letter_code
_entity_poly.pdbx_strand_id
1 'polypeptide(L)'
;MIGWLEYYSVIVLLIVDVTASDSLGGWGQWGPWSSCSVTCGFGSIKRNKQWEYPDGRTANYTLTKIVECFINTTCPTHGGWGMWTGWTRCPVMCGGANVTRTRLCNVPVPSNGGRFCNGSSTDSMICGNSTCPEIPPGFEMMSCFNASMFVCESGEHCVPKSMRCDIKLNCHDGTDEKDCIISLGMGINSSIQKSKFLAVIFTLLTIWEKLFVT
;
A
#
# COMPACT_ATOMS: atom_id res chain seq x y z
N MET A 1 22.15 99.27 -10.71
CA MET A 1 22.50 98.22 -9.73
C MET A 1 21.22 97.42 -9.48
N ILE A 2 20.83 96.51 -10.37
CA ILE A 2 21.31 95.13 -10.52
C ILE A 2 21.28 94.38 -9.19
N GLY A 3 20.45 93.34 -9.11
CA GLY A 3 20.78 92.15 -8.33
C GLY A 3 19.87 91.79 -7.16
N TRP A 4 18.56 91.60 -7.36
CA TRP A 4 17.74 90.76 -6.47
C TRP A 4 16.63 89.95 -7.20
N LEU A 5 16.63 89.92 -8.55
CA LEU A 5 15.62 89.21 -9.35
C LEU A 5 15.97 87.75 -9.70
N GLU A 6 17.06 87.17 -9.17
CA GLU A 6 17.48 85.81 -9.58
C GLU A 6 17.14 84.68 -8.60
N TYR A 7 16.59 84.96 -7.41
CA TYR A 7 16.32 83.89 -6.44
C TYR A 7 14.87 83.40 -6.41
N TYR A 8 13.91 84.23 -6.84
CA TYR A 8 12.49 83.83 -6.85
C TYR A 8 12.00 83.25 -8.17
N SER A 9 12.76 83.41 -9.27
CA SER A 9 12.46 82.76 -10.55
C SER A 9 12.82 81.26 -10.58
N VAL A 10 13.55 80.75 -9.59
CA VAL A 10 13.89 79.30 -9.50
C VAL A 10 12.83 78.50 -8.72
N ILE A 11 12.04 79.17 -7.87
CA ILE A 11 10.91 78.52 -7.16
C ILE A 11 9.67 78.40 -8.07
N VAL A 12 9.76 78.88 -9.31
CA VAL A 12 8.76 78.66 -10.36
C VAL A 12 8.97 77.31 -11.09
N LEU A 13 9.99 76.50 -10.73
CA LEU A 13 10.39 75.32 -11.52
C LEU A 13 10.45 73.96 -10.79
N LEU A 14 9.89 73.81 -9.59
CA LEU A 14 9.73 72.48 -8.95
C LEU A 14 8.32 72.14 -8.45
N ILE A 15 7.35 72.99 -8.80
CA ILE A 15 5.98 72.52 -9.01
C ILE A 15 5.73 72.65 -10.51
N VAL A 16 6.61 72.04 -11.31
CA VAL A 16 6.12 71.48 -12.57
C VAL A 16 5.03 70.54 -12.13
N ASP A 17 3.81 70.83 -12.56
CA ASP A 17 2.68 69.95 -12.42
C ASP A 17 3.17 68.50 -12.53
N VAL A 18 3.12 67.73 -11.44
CA VAL A 18 3.00 66.28 -11.57
C VAL A 18 1.57 66.00 -12.05
N THR A 19 1.15 66.66 -13.12
CA THR A 19 0.30 66.07 -14.14
C THR A 19 1.21 65.28 -15.07
N ALA A 20 1.99 64.37 -14.51
CA ALA A 20 2.19 63.08 -15.16
C ALA A 20 1.03 62.17 -14.74
N SER A 21 -0.22 62.63 -14.90
CA SER A 21 -1.40 61.82 -14.60
C SER A 21 -1.78 60.88 -15.74
N ASP A 22 -1.11 60.95 -16.89
CA ASP A 22 -1.63 60.30 -18.11
C ASP A 22 -0.82 59.06 -18.54
N SER A 23 0.11 58.55 -17.71
CA SER A 23 0.82 57.30 -17.98
C SER A 23 0.64 56.20 -16.92
N LEU A 24 -0.05 56.51 -15.82
CA LEU A 24 -0.50 55.49 -14.88
C LEU A 24 -1.73 54.82 -15.52
N GLY A 25 -1.49 53.81 -16.35
CA GLY A 25 -2.56 52.94 -16.84
C GLY A 25 -3.40 52.36 -15.69
N GLY A 26 -4.41 51.58 -16.03
CA GLY A 26 -5.31 50.99 -15.06
C GLY A 26 -5.62 49.53 -15.36
N TRP A 27 -6.22 48.84 -14.39
CA TRP A 27 -6.83 47.55 -14.69
C TRP A 27 -8.04 47.75 -15.60
N GLY A 28 -8.00 47.14 -16.79
CA GLY A 28 -9.13 47.06 -17.69
C GLY A 28 -10.32 46.30 -17.09
N GLN A 29 -11.39 46.18 -17.88
CA GLN A 29 -12.57 45.44 -17.47
C GLN A 29 -12.28 43.95 -17.32
N TRP A 30 -13.07 43.30 -16.47
CA TRP A 30 -13.05 41.84 -16.39
C TRP A 30 -13.58 41.24 -17.69
N GLY A 31 -12.81 40.33 -18.29
CA GLY A 31 -13.29 39.46 -19.35
C GLY A 31 -14.43 38.55 -18.87
N PRO A 32 -15.10 37.85 -19.81
CA PRO A 32 -16.14 36.89 -19.47
C PRO A 32 -15.56 35.73 -18.64
N TRP A 33 -16.43 35.07 -17.88
CA TRP A 33 -16.07 33.83 -17.20
C TRP A 33 -15.87 32.71 -18.21
N SER A 34 -14.86 31.87 -17.97
CA SER A 34 -14.68 30.61 -18.68
C SER A 34 -15.80 29.63 -18.34
N SER A 35 -15.95 28.59 -19.16
CA SER A 35 -16.65 27.37 -18.75
C SER A 35 -15.99 26.75 -17.52
N CYS A 36 -16.75 25.92 -16.81
CA CYS A 36 -16.25 25.18 -15.65
C CYS A 36 -15.13 24.22 -16.08
N SER A 37 -14.08 24.12 -15.27
CA SER A 37 -12.89 23.29 -15.57
C SER A 37 -13.16 21.79 -15.56
N VAL A 38 -14.33 21.37 -15.09
CA VAL A 38 -14.77 19.97 -14.99
C VAL A 38 -16.10 19.81 -15.70
N THR A 39 -16.50 18.58 -15.97
CA THR A 39 -17.83 18.21 -16.48
C THR A 39 -18.73 17.57 -15.43
N CYS A 40 -18.23 17.43 -14.19
CA CYS A 40 -18.90 16.81 -13.06
C CYS A 40 -18.30 17.34 -11.75
N GLY A 41 -19.08 17.41 -10.68
CA GLY A 41 -18.57 17.76 -9.34
C GLY A 41 -18.01 19.19 -9.25
N PHE A 42 -17.03 19.36 -8.36
CA PHE A 42 -16.38 20.65 -8.11
C PHE A 42 -15.26 20.95 -9.11
N GLY A 43 -15.27 22.16 -9.64
CA GLY A 43 -14.20 22.69 -10.47
C GLY A 43 -14.04 24.18 -10.26
N SER A 44 -13.42 24.83 -11.24
CA SER A 44 -13.20 26.28 -11.22
C SER A 44 -13.57 26.94 -12.54
N ILE A 45 -14.10 28.15 -12.43
CA ILE A 45 -14.21 29.11 -13.53
C ILE A 45 -13.18 30.20 -13.35
N LYS A 46 -12.65 30.70 -14.46
CA LYS A 46 -11.61 31.72 -14.47
C LYS A 46 -12.02 32.88 -15.36
N ARG A 47 -11.65 34.09 -14.96
CA ARG A 47 -11.66 35.26 -15.84
C ARG A 47 -10.43 36.09 -15.58
N ASN A 48 -10.01 36.87 -16.57
CA ASN A 48 -8.84 37.72 -16.47
C ASN A 48 -9.20 39.17 -16.80
N LYS A 49 -8.35 40.08 -16.34
CA LYS A 49 -8.27 41.46 -16.81
C LYS A 49 -6.80 41.83 -16.99
N GLN A 50 -6.52 42.69 -17.95
CA GLN A 50 -5.17 43.14 -18.23
C GLN A 50 -5.00 44.60 -17.82
N TRP A 51 -3.76 45.01 -17.62
CA TRP A 51 -3.45 46.41 -17.42
C TRP A 51 -3.46 47.13 -18.77
N GLU A 52 -4.19 48.23 -18.86
CA GLU A 52 -4.41 49.03 -20.05
C GLU A 52 -3.88 50.45 -19.84
N TYR A 53 -3.19 50.99 -20.84
CA TYR A 53 -2.73 52.38 -20.85
C TYR A 53 -3.73 53.28 -21.59
N PRO A 54 -3.74 54.60 -21.32
CA PRO A 54 -4.64 55.54 -22.00
C PRO A 54 -4.46 55.60 -23.53
N ASP A 55 -3.31 55.16 -24.05
CA ASP A 55 -3.02 55.06 -25.48
C ASP A 55 -3.55 53.77 -26.14
N GLY A 56 -4.30 52.95 -25.39
CA GLY A 56 -4.91 51.70 -25.85
C GLY A 56 -3.97 50.49 -25.85
N ARG A 57 -2.72 50.63 -25.40
CA ARG A 57 -1.79 49.50 -25.28
C ARG A 57 -2.10 48.68 -24.02
N THR A 58 -1.91 47.37 -24.11
CA THR A 58 -1.97 46.47 -22.94
C THR A 58 -0.56 46.14 -22.43
N ALA A 59 -0.39 46.14 -21.11
CA ALA A 59 0.86 45.70 -20.50
C ALA A 59 0.86 44.18 -20.28
N ASN A 60 2.05 43.59 -20.05
CA ASN A 60 2.18 42.18 -19.68
C ASN A 60 1.87 41.92 -18.19
N TYR A 61 0.81 42.55 -17.68
CA TYR A 61 0.29 42.35 -16.33
C TYR A 61 -1.14 41.86 -16.45
N THR A 62 -1.38 40.62 -16.05
CA THR A 62 -2.71 39.99 -16.11
C THR A 62 -3.12 39.56 -14.72
N LEU A 63 -4.31 39.97 -14.29
CA LEU A 63 -4.89 39.52 -13.02
C LEU A 63 -5.98 38.50 -13.33
N THR A 64 -5.84 37.31 -12.76
CA THR A 64 -6.81 36.22 -12.92
C THR A 64 -7.63 36.09 -11.63
N LYS A 65 -8.96 36.06 -11.77
CA LYS A 65 -9.86 35.69 -10.69
C LYS A 65 -10.35 34.26 -10.93
N ILE A 66 -10.22 33.42 -9.91
CA ILE A 66 -10.67 32.03 -9.91
C ILE A 66 -11.80 31.91 -8.89
N VAL A 67 -12.90 31.29 -9.29
CA VAL A 67 -14.06 31.01 -8.43
C VAL A 67 -14.49 29.57 -8.65
N GLU A 68 -15.03 28.93 -7.62
CA GLU A 68 -15.52 27.56 -7.69
C GLU A 68 -16.82 27.45 -8.51
N CYS A 69 -16.97 26.34 -9.21
CA CYS A 69 -18.21 25.93 -9.88
C CYS A 69 -18.56 24.51 -9.45
N PHE A 70 -19.85 24.17 -9.46
CA PHE A 70 -20.35 22.83 -9.18
C PHE A 70 -21.26 22.36 -10.31
N ILE A 71 -20.96 21.20 -10.88
CA ILE A 71 -21.79 20.53 -11.89
C ILE A 71 -22.47 19.33 -11.24
N ASN A 72 -23.80 19.32 -11.28
CA ASN A 72 -24.64 18.27 -10.71
C ASN A 72 -24.69 17.00 -11.59
N THR A 73 -23.51 16.43 -11.83
CA THR A 73 -23.31 15.17 -12.55
C THR A 73 -22.36 14.32 -11.72
N THR A 74 -22.64 13.03 -11.60
CA THR A 74 -21.77 12.09 -10.88
C THR A 74 -20.44 11.91 -11.60
N CYS A 75 -19.33 12.12 -10.89
CA CYS A 75 -18.00 11.93 -11.48
C CYS A 75 -17.61 10.45 -11.62
N PRO A 76 -16.85 10.10 -12.68
CA PRO A 76 -16.21 8.80 -12.80
C PRO A 76 -15.21 8.61 -11.65
N THR A 77 -15.30 7.48 -10.95
CA THR A 77 -14.29 7.08 -9.96
C THR A 77 -13.37 6.07 -10.63
N HIS A 78 -12.12 6.45 -10.86
CA HIS A 78 -11.12 5.54 -11.41
C HIS A 78 -10.68 4.53 -10.35
N GLY A 79 -10.53 3.27 -10.77
CA GLY A 79 -10.09 2.20 -9.90
C GLY A 79 -8.65 2.38 -9.45
N GLY A 80 -8.37 2.06 -8.19
CA GLY A 80 -7.02 2.02 -7.65
C GLY A 80 -6.68 0.65 -7.08
N TRP A 81 -5.40 0.27 -7.20
CA TRP A 81 -4.91 -1.00 -6.69
C TRP A 81 -4.96 -1.00 -5.16
N GLY A 82 -5.61 -2.01 -4.60
CA GLY A 82 -5.42 -2.40 -3.22
C GLY A 82 -4.05 -3.01 -2.98
N MET A 83 -3.77 -3.29 -1.71
CA MET A 83 -2.55 -3.97 -1.30
C MET A 83 -2.48 -5.37 -1.91
N TRP A 84 -1.25 -5.82 -2.18
CA TRP A 84 -1.01 -7.22 -2.49
C TRP A 84 -1.35 -8.11 -1.30
N THR A 85 -1.89 -9.29 -1.56
CA THR A 85 -1.92 -10.37 -0.59
C THR A 85 -0.48 -10.78 -0.23
N GLY A 86 -0.34 -11.51 0.87
CA GLY A 86 0.87 -12.29 1.09
C GLY A 86 1.12 -13.26 -0.07
N TRP A 87 2.38 -13.63 -0.26
CA TRP A 87 2.75 -14.74 -1.13
C TRP A 87 2.15 -16.04 -0.60
N THR A 88 1.72 -16.92 -1.52
CA THR A 88 1.40 -18.31 -1.15
C THR A 88 2.64 -18.97 -0.55
N ARG A 89 2.42 -19.91 0.38
CA ARG A 89 3.52 -20.70 0.95
C ARG A 89 4.23 -21.48 -0.16
N CYS A 90 5.54 -21.64 -0.02
CA CYS A 90 6.30 -22.46 -0.95
C CYS A 90 5.88 -23.93 -0.80
N PRO A 91 5.46 -24.61 -1.88
CA PRO A 91 5.04 -26.01 -1.80
C PRO A 91 6.22 -26.98 -1.72
N VAL A 92 7.43 -26.52 -2.03
CA VAL A 92 8.65 -27.33 -2.08
C VAL A 92 9.78 -26.68 -1.28
N MET A 93 10.74 -27.48 -0.82
CA MET A 93 11.97 -26.98 -0.19
C MET A 93 13.15 -26.92 -1.17
N CYS A 94 13.10 -27.69 -2.25
CA CYS A 94 14.10 -27.76 -3.31
C CYS A 94 13.41 -27.94 -4.68
N GLY A 95 14.15 -27.82 -5.78
CA GLY A 95 13.66 -28.08 -7.14
C GLY A 95 12.89 -26.93 -7.79
N GLY A 96 12.60 -25.86 -7.04
CA GLY A 96 11.89 -24.69 -7.54
C GLY A 96 10.38 -24.92 -7.70
N ALA A 97 9.57 -24.03 -7.15
CA ALA A 97 8.13 -23.99 -7.42
C ALA A 97 7.59 -22.56 -7.55
N ASN A 98 6.54 -22.42 -8.34
CA ASN A 98 5.86 -21.13 -8.50
C ASN A 98 4.98 -20.83 -7.30
N VAL A 99 5.15 -19.65 -6.72
CA VAL A 99 4.25 -19.06 -5.74
C VAL A 99 3.66 -17.79 -6.30
N THR A 100 2.43 -17.48 -5.89
CA THR A 100 1.68 -16.35 -6.41
C THR A 100 1.20 -15.42 -5.30
N ARG A 101 0.89 -14.20 -5.67
CA ARG A 101 0.14 -13.25 -4.85
C ARG A 101 -0.83 -12.49 -5.74
N THR A 102 -1.90 -11.96 -5.15
CA THR A 102 -2.93 -11.24 -5.89
C THR A 102 -3.21 -9.88 -5.27
N ARG A 103 -3.82 -8.98 -6.03
CA ARG A 103 -4.34 -7.70 -5.53
C ARG A 103 -5.65 -7.40 -6.22
N LEU A 104 -6.49 -6.59 -5.58
CA LEU A 104 -7.79 -6.19 -6.10
C LEU A 104 -7.76 -4.74 -6.56
N CYS A 105 -8.53 -4.41 -7.60
CA CYS A 105 -8.74 -3.04 -8.03
C CYS A 105 -9.94 -2.44 -7.27
N ASN A 106 -9.74 -2.14 -6.00
CA ASN A 106 -10.82 -1.76 -5.09
C ASN A 106 -10.48 -0.59 -4.15
N VAL A 107 -9.35 0.09 -4.36
CA VAL A 107 -8.90 1.22 -3.53
C VAL A 107 -8.63 2.46 -4.40
N PRO A 108 -9.67 3.14 -4.92
CA PRO A 108 -11.10 2.86 -4.74
C PRO A 108 -11.65 1.87 -5.79
N VAL A 109 -12.89 1.39 -5.60
CA VAL A 109 -13.60 0.57 -6.59
C VAL A 109 -14.00 1.46 -7.78
N PRO A 110 -13.67 1.09 -9.03
CA PRO A 110 -14.09 1.86 -10.18
C PRO A 110 -15.62 1.91 -10.31
N SER A 111 -16.15 3.11 -10.58
CA SER A 111 -17.59 3.36 -10.69
C SER A 111 -17.89 4.53 -11.64
N ASN A 112 -19.15 4.70 -12.03
CA ASN A 112 -19.63 5.80 -12.88
C ASN A 112 -18.84 5.94 -14.20
N GLY A 113 -18.52 4.82 -14.86
CA GLY A 113 -17.72 4.82 -16.09
C GLY A 113 -16.22 5.10 -15.89
N GLY A 114 -15.74 5.09 -14.64
CA GLY A 114 -14.33 5.20 -14.34
C GLY A 114 -13.52 3.98 -14.82
N ARG A 115 -12.31 4.25 -15.32
CA ARG A 115 -11.36 3.22 -15.76
C ARG A 115 -11.01 2.22 -14.67
N PHE A 116 -10.84 0.96 -15.06
CA PHE A 116 -10.26 -0.08 -14.22
C PHE A 116 -8.74 0.13 -14.06
N CYS A 117 -8.15 -0.54 -13.06
CA CYS A 117 -6.72 -0.44 -12.78
C CYS A 117 -5.89 -0.98 -13.93
N ASN A 118 -4.79 -0.29 -14.25
CA ASN A 118 -3.85 -0.73 -15.27
C ASN A 118 -2.78 -1.66 -14.67
N GLY A 119 -2.45 -2.76 -15.37
CA GLY A 119 -1.47 -3.77 -14.96
C GLY A 119 -2.08 -5.08 -14.47
N SER A 120 -1.23 -6.02 -14.05
CA SER A 120 -1.68 -7.35 -13.59
C SER A 120 -2.25 -7.31 -12.17
N SER A 121 -3.31 -8.09 -11.93
CA SER A 121 -3.86 -8.38 -10.60
C SER A 121 -3.16 -9.56 -9.91
N THR A 122 -2.30 -10.28 -10.62
CA THR A 122 -1.58 -11.45 -10.13
C THR A 122 -0.08 -11.30 -10.40
N ASP A 123 0.73 -11.71 -9.43
CA ASP A 123 2.18 -11.72 -9.53
C ASP A 123 2.70 -13.10 -9.11
N SER A 124 3.83 -13.52 -9.68
CA SER A 124 4.38 -14.87 -9.52
C SER A 124 5.90 -14.84 -9.38
N MET A 125 6.44 -15.66 -8.48
CA MET A 125 7.88 -15.86 -8.31
C MET A 125 8.20 -17.33 -8.06
N ILE A 126 9.46 -17.71 -8.21
CA ILE A 126 9.94 -19.07 -7.90
C ILE A 126 10.53 -19.08 -6.47
N CYS A 127 10.18 -20.08 -5.69
CA CYS A 127 10.73 -20.37 -4.36
C CYS A 127 11.38 -21.76 -4.34
N GLY A 128 12.24 -22.04 -3.35
CA GLY A 128 12.85 -23.38 -3.20
C GLY A 128 13.88 -23.72 -4.29
N ASN A 129 14.67 -22.73 -4.74
CA ASN A 129 15.62 -22.87 -5.87
C ASN A 129 16.87 -23.72 -5.55
N SER A 130 16.97 -24.31 -4.37
CA SER A 130 18.03 -25.27 -4.06
C SER A 130 17.84 -26.53 -4.91
N THR A 131 18.95 -27.10 -5.38
CA THR A 131 18.95 -28.41 -6.04
C THR A 131 18.46 -29.47 -5.06
N CYS A 132 17.56 -30.34 -5.51
CA CYS A 132 17.14 -31.48 -4.69
C CYS A 132 18.28 -32.50 -4.57
N PRO A 133 18.36 -33.25 -3.45
CA PRO A 133 19.32 -34.34 -3.31
C PRO A 133 19.17 -35.35 -4.45
N GLU A 134 20.28 -35.76 -5.04
CA GLU A 134 20.27 -36.81 -6.06
C GLU A 134 19.90 -38.16 -5.41
N ILE A 135 18.93 -38.86 -6.02
CA ILE A 135 18.55 -40.21 -5.59
C ILE A 135 19.63 -41.19 -6.10
N PRO A 136 20.23 -42.04 -5.25
CA PRO A 136 21.24 -42.99 -5.67
C PRO A 136 20.74 -44.00 -6.72
N PRO A 137 21.58 -44.44 -7.67
CA PRO A 137 21.20 -45.42 -8.69
C PRO A 137 20.82 -46.77 -8.04
N GLY A 138 19.65 -47.29 -8.40
CA GLY A 138 19.05 -48.51 -7.82
C GLY A 138 17.80 -48.27 -6.98
N PHE A 139 17.42 -47.01 -6.76
CA PHE A 139 16.18 -46.64 -6.09
C PHE A 139 15.05 -46.43 -7.12
N GLU A 140 14.50 -47.52 -7.66
CA GLU A 140 13.27 -47.44 -8.45
C GLU A 140 12.08 -47.17 -7.51
N MET A 141 11.34 -46.09 -7.78
CA MET A 141 10.09 -45.74 -7.10
C MET A 141 8.99 -46.72 -7.53
N MET A 142 9.07 -47.94 -7.03
CA MET A 142 7.96 -48.87 -6.96
C MET A 142 7.59 -49.03 -5.49
N SER A 143 6.32 -48.75 -5.21
CA SER A 143 5.60 -49.01 -3.95
C SER A 143 6.32 -49.91 -2.97
N CYS A 144 6.46 -49.45 -1.71
CA CYS A 144 7.13 -50.18 -0.64
C CYS A 144 6.85 -51.69 -0.73
N PHE A 145 7.89 -52.48 -0.99
CA PHE A 145 7.77 -53.87 -1.45
C PHE A 145 7.10 -54.82 -0.45
N ASN A 146 6.86 -54.39 0.80
CA ASN A 146 6.23 -55.22 1.82
C ASN A 146 5.57 -54.40 2.94
N ALA A 147 4.66 -55.04 3.70
CA ALA A 147 3.99 -54.46 4.85
C ALA A 147 4.94 -54.11 6.03
N SER A 148 6.23 -54.42 5.91
CA SER A 148 7.29 -54.11 6.87
C SER A 148 7.97 -52.75 6.64
N MET A 149 7.56 -52.00 5.62
CA MET A 149 8.08 -50.68 5.29
C MET A 149 7.09 -49.56 5.70
N PHE A 150 7.63 -48.41 6.08
CA PHE A 150 6.92 -47.18 6.39
C PHE A 150 7.11 -46.19 5.23
N VAL A 151 6.00 -45.66 4.72
CA VAL A 151 6.01 -44.63 3.67
C VAL A 151 6.24 -43.28 4.34
N CYS A 152 7.27 -42.55 3.92
CA CYS A 152 7.43 -41.16 4.35
C CYS A 152 6.24 -40.33 3.82
N GLU A 153 5.85 -39.25 4.51
CA GLU A 153 4.71 -38.41 4.11
C GLU A 153 4.97 -37.69 2.77
N SER A 154 6.24 -37.53 2.40
CA SER A 154 6.66 -37.12 1.06
C SER A 154 6.26 -38.09 -0.06
N GLY A 155 5.99 -39.35 0.24
CA GLY A 155 5.57 -40.37 -0.75
C GLY A 155 6.65 -40.84 -1.72
N GLU A 156 7.85 -40.28 -1.65
CA GLU A 156 8.96 -40.53 -2.60
C GLU A 156 9.93 -41.62 -2.14
N HIS A 157 9.91 -41.97 -0.85
CA HIS A 157 10.82 -42.96 -0.25
C HIS A 157 10.13 -43.76 0.86
N CYS A 158 10.50 -45.03 1.01
CA CYS A 158 10.04 -45.90 2.09
C CYS A 158 11.23 -46.28 2.98
N VAL A 159 11.08 -46.14 4.30
CA VAL A 159 12.06 -46.64 5.27
C VAL A 159 11.57 -47.96 5.89
N PRO A 160 12.44 -48.87 6.33
CA PRO A 160 12.04 -49.99 7.16
C PRO A 160 11.30 -49.52 8.42
N LYS A 161 10.26 -50.24 8.87
CA LYS A 161 9.56 -49.90 10.13
C LYS A 161 10.47 -49.91 11.37
N SER A 162 11.62 -50.59 11.31
CA SER A 162 12.64 -50.57 12.36
C SER A 162 13.38 -49.24 12.49
N MET A 163 13.27 -48.37 11.48
CA MET A 163 13.86 -47.03 11.41
C MET A 163 12.83 -45.94 11.73
N ARG A 164 11.66 -46.33 12.25
CA ARG A 164 10.67 -45.41 12.82
C ARG A 164 11.00 -45.26 14.30
N CYS A 165 11.07 -44.03 14.79
CA CYS A 165 11.33 -43.75 16.21
C CYS A 165 12.67 -44.30 16.71
N ASP A 166 13.70 -44.27 15.87
CA ASP A 166 15.07 -44.68 16.21
C ASP A 166 15.99 -43.46 16.49
N ILE A 167 15.42 -42.25 16.54
CA ILE A 167 16.11 -40.98 16.80
C ILE A 167 17.03 -40.58 15.62
N LYS A 168 16.96 -41.31 14.51
CA LYS A 168 17.72 -41.01 13.31
C LYS A 168 16.76 -40.53 12.23
N LEU A 169 17.14 -39.45 11.56
CA LEU A 169 16.36 -38.90 10.45
C LEU A 169 16.60 -39.76 9.20
N ASN A 170 15.72 -40.73 8.96
CA ASN A 170 15.79 -41.64 7.81
C ASN A 170 14.80 -41.26 6.70
N CYS A 171 13.71 -40.56 7.01
CA CYS A 171 12.92 -39.87 5.99
C CYS A 171 13.42 -38.43 5.77
N HIS A 172 13.51 -37.99 4.52
CA HIS A 172 13.94 -36.63 4.17
C HIS A 172 13.02 -35.54 4.75
N ASP A 173 11.73 -35.84 4.94
CA ASP A 173 10.72 -34.98 5.54
C ASP A 173 10.62 -35.12 7.09
N GLY A 174 11.44 -35.99 7.67
CA GLY A 174 11.49 -36.32 9.10
C GLY A 174 10.25 -37.00 9.66
N THR A 175 9.40 -37.52 8.80
CA THR A 175 8.09 -38.08 9.21
C THR A 175 8.23 -39.46 9.86
N ASP A 176 9.39 -40.10 9.75
CA ASP A 176 9.74 -41.31 10.51
C ASP A 176 9.96 -41.05 12.01
N GLU A 177 10.25 -39.82 12.40
CA GLU A 177 10.43 -39.41 13.81
C GLU A 177 9.25 -38.55 14.34
N LYS A 178 8.24 -38.29 13.51
CA LYS A 178 7.01 -37.62 13.95
C LYS A 178 6.11 -38.61 14.69
N ASP A 179 5.54 -38.15 15.81
CA ASP A 179 4.63 -38.91 16.68
C ASP A 179 5.23 -40.19 17.30
N CYS A 180 6.54 -40.16 17.55
CA CYS A 180 7.21 -41.19 18.32
C CYS A 180 6.93 -41.01 19.82
N ILE A 181 6.28 -42.01 20.42
CA ILE A 181 6.18 -42.11 21.88
C ILE A 181 7.57 -42.53 22.35
N ILE A 182 8.45 -41.55 22.54
CA ILE A 182 9.77 -41.76 23.09
C ILE A 182 9.58 -42.28 24.52
N SER A 183 9.62 -43.60 24.71
CA SER A 183 9.85 -44.20 26.02
C SER A 183 11.33 -44.03 26.36
N LEU A 184 11.75 -42.78 26.58
CA LEU A 184 12.97 -42.50 27.32
C LEU A 184 12.71 -43.00 28.73
N GLY A 185 13.58 -43.91 29.20
CA GLY A 185 13.67 -44.33 30.59
C GLY A 185 14.12 -43.18 31.50
N MET A 186 13.33 -42.10 31.55
CA MET A 186 13.32 -41.11 32.62
C MET A 186 11.86 -40.88 32.97
N GLY A 187 11.47 -41.31 34.16
CA GLY A 187 10.12 -41.12 34.68
C GLY A 187 9.75 -39.64 34.70
N ILE A 188 8.87 -39.24 33.79
CA ILE A 188 7.93 -38.16 34.02
C ILE A 188 6.54 -38.80 34.01
N ASN A 189 6.12 -39.09 35.23
CA ASN A 189 4.78 -39.47 35.61
C ASN A 189 3.75 -38.63 34.82
N SER A 190 2.88 -39.28 34.06
CA SER A 190 1.75 -38.68 33.33
C SER A 190 0.67 -38.07 34.25
N SER A 191 1.03 -37.72 35.49
CA SER A 191 0.19 -37.04 36.48
C SER A 191 0.46 -35.54 36.62
N ILE A 192 1.48 -34.96 35.95
CA ILE A 192 1.85 -33.54 36.15
C ILE A 192 1.65 -32.72 34.87
N GLN A 193 0.46 -32.78 34.26
CA GLN A 193 -0.08 -31.69 33.43
C GLN A 193 -1.62 -31.53 33.58
N LYS A 194 -2.26 -32.24 34.53
CA LYS A 194 -3.67 -31.98 34.89
C LYS A 194 -3.84 -31.09 36.13
N SER A 195 -2.81 -30.93 36.96
CA SER A 195 -2.92 -30.20 38.23
C SER A 195 -2.82 -28.67 38.10
N LYS A 196 -2.27 -28.12 37.02
CA LYS A 196 -2.14 -26.65 36.85
C LYS A 196 -3.34 -26.01 36.14
N PHE A 197 -4.13 -26.79 35.41
CA PHE A 197 -5.31 -26.29 34.71
C PHE A 197 -6.50 -26.06 35.68
N LEU A 198 -6.66 -26.91 36.69
CA LEU A 198 -7.70 -26.75 37.71
C LEU A 198 -7.46 -25.57 38.67
N ALA A 199 -6.19 -25.25 38.97
CA ALA A 199 -5.84 -24.14 39.85
C ALA A 199 -6.17 -22.76 39.23
N VAL A 200 -6.01 -22.62 37.91
CA VAL A 200 -6.35 -21.39 37.18
C VAL A 200 -7.86 -21.19 37.06
N ILE A 201 -8.62 -22.29 36.94
CA ILE A 201 -10.10 -22.22 36.90
C ILE A 201 -10.67 -21.85 38.28
N PHE A 202 -10.11 -22.38 39.38
CA PHE A 202 -10.54 -22.04 40.74
C PHE A 202 -10.25 -20.57 41.11
N THR A 203 -9.09 -20.03 40.73
CA THR A 203 -8.79 -18.60 41.00
C THR A 203 -9.71 -17.68 40.22
N LEU A 204 -10.06 -17.99 38.97
CA LEU A 204 -10.99 -17.18 38.17
C LEU A 204 -12.44 -17.24 38.69
N LEU A 205 -12.90 -18.39 39.21
CA LEU A 205 -14.23 -18.50 39.84
C LEU A 205 -14.34 -17.71 41.15
N THR A 206 -13.31 -17.72 42.00
CA THR A 206 -13.30 -16.93 43.25
C THR A 206 -13.21 -15.42 43.04
N ILE A 207 -12.64 -14.97 41.92
CA ILE A 207 -12.61 -13.54 41.55
C ILE A 207 -13.99 -13.10 41.03
N TRP A 208 -14.74 -13.99 40.37
CA TRP A 208 -16.07 -13.66 39.84
C TRP A 208 -17.12 -13.48 40.95
N GLU A 209 -17.07 -14.25 42.04
CA GLU A 209 -17.98 -14.08 43.19
C GLU A 209 -17.72 -12.80 44.00
N LYS A 210 -16.49 -12.28 44.01
CA LYS A 210 -16.16 -11.03 44.74
C LYS A 210 -16.50 -9.74 43.98
N LEU A 211 -16.78 -9.81 42.68
CA LEU A 211 -17.08 -8.64 41.85
C LEU A 211 -18.59 -8.37 41.65
N PHE A 212 -19.47 -9.27 42.10
CA PHE A 212 -20.92 -9.15 41.93
C PHE A 212 -21.73 -9.04 43.25
N VAL A 213 -21.05 -8.91 44.39
CA VAL A 213 -21.69 -8.62 45.70
C VAL A 213 -21.05 -7.37 46.32
N THR A 214 -21.30 -6.23 45.69
CA THR A 214 -21.34 -4.88 46.30
C THR A 214 -22.18 -3.98 45.41
#